data_AF-X1FLR2-F1
#
_entry.id   AF-X1FLR2-F1
#
_cell.length_a   1.000
_cell.length_b   1.000
_cell.length_c   1.000
_cell.angle_alpha   90.00
_cell.angle_beta   90.00
_cell.angle_gamma   90.00
#
_symmetry.space_group_name_H-M   'P 1'
#
loop_
_entity.id
_entity.type
_entity.pdbx_description
1 polymer ?
#
loop_
_entity_poly.entity_id
_entity_poly.type
_entity_poly.pdbx_seq_one_letter_code
_entity_poly.pdbx_strand_id
1 'polypeptide(L)'
;GLPAGDPVMQVSECSAGDQTFTLTFDDTMDWDSEIGAFLVLEQGEPQNPTRNFFGGPWRTGAYMSGRVEPPLTSPHIDTPTVPFTFVEGQKIWWRAHIIRADGRVSSKFECDPVLAVA
;
A
#
# COMPACT_ATOMS: atom_id res chain seq x y z
N GLY A 1 -13.48 11.05 15.88
CA GLY A 1 -13.58 9.66 15.42
C GLY A 1 -12.23 9.18 14.92
N LEU A 2 -12.08 7.88 14.69
CA LEU A 2 -10.92 7.32 13.97
C LEU A 2 -10.97 7.78 12.50
N PRO A 3 -9.82 7.96 11.83
CA PRO A 3 -9.81 8.26 10.40
C PRO A 3 -10.44 7.11 9.61
N ALA A 4 -11.10 7.44 8.50
CA ALA A 4 -11.57 6.45 7.54
C ALA A 4 -10.39 5.80 6.81
N GLY A 5 -10.61 4.61 6.24
CA GLY A 5 -9.67 4.03 5.27
C GLY A 5 -9.73 4.77 3.94
N ASP A 6 -8.71 4.58 3.12
CA ASP A 6 -8.65 5.16 1.79
C ASP A 6 -9.59 4.38 0.83
N PRO A 7 -10.57 5.06 0.18
CA PRO A 7 -11.55 4.40 -0.67
C PRO A 7 -11.04 4.06 -2.08
N VAL A 8 -9.89 4.61 -2.50
CA VAL A 8 -9.32 4.40 -3.85
C VAL A 8 -7.98 3.67 -3.83
N MET A 9 -7.52 3.23 -2.65
CA MET A 9 -6.24 2.55 -2.52
C MET A 9 -6.17 1.33 -3.44
N GLN A 10 -5.17 1.33 -4.31
CA GLN A 10 -4.89 0.25 -5.23
C GLN A 10 -3.40 0.10 -5.42
N VAL A 11 -2.92 -1.14 -5.46
CA VAL A 11 -1.58 -1.46 -5.94
C VAL A 11 -1.69 -2.00 -7.36
N SER A 12 -0.76 -1.63 -8.23
CA SER A 12 -0.63 -2.13 -9.60
C SER A 12 0.85 -2.32 -9.96
N GLU A 13 1.12 -2.84 -11.17
CA GLU A 13 2.46 -2.88 -11.77
C GLU A 13 3.53 -3.51 -10.86
N CYS A 14 3.20 -4.60 -10.17
CA CYS A 14 4.17 -5.33 -9.35
C CYS A 14 5.24 -5.98 -10.25
N SER A 15 6.38 -5.31 -10.41
CA SER A 15 7.51 -5.74 -11.26
C SER A 15 8.40 -6.73 -10.51
N ALA A 16 8.48 -7.98 -10.99
CA ALA A 16 9.38 -8.99 -10.46
C ALA A 16 10.84 -8.73 -10.88
N GLY A 17 11.09 -8.08 -12.01
CA GLY A 17 12.44 -7.66 -12.40
C GLY A 17 13.00 -6.58 -11.47
N ASP A 18 12.21 -5.53 -11.25
CA ASP A 18 12.67 -4.32 -10.54
C ASP A 18 12.38 -4.33 -9.04
N GLN A 19 11.48 -5.23 -8.60
CA GLN A 19 10.98 -5.30 -7.22
C GLN A 19 10.31 -4.00 -6.77
N THR A 20 9.54 -3.41 -7.68
CA THR A 20 8.77 -2.16 -7.50
C THR A 20 7.28 -2.39 -7.76
N PHE A 21 6.46 -1.45 -7.29
CA PHE A 21 5.02 -1.43 -7.55
C PHE A 21 4.51 0.01 -7.65
N THR A 22 3.37 0.20 -8.29
CA THR A 22 2.67 1.49 -8.33
C THR A 22 1.56 1.51 -7.28
N LEU A 23 1.50 2.58 -6.47
CA LEU A 23 0.49 2.79 -5.45
C LEU A 23 -0.42 3.95 -5.84
N THR A 24 -1.71 3.69 -6.04
CA THR A 24 -2.76 4.70 -6.12
C THR A 24 -3.39 4.88 -4.74
N PHE A 25 -3.60 6.12 -4.34
CA PHE A 25 -4.28 6.54 -3.10
C PHE A 25 -5.08 7.82 -3.36
N ASP A 26 -5.98 8.19 -2.44
CA ASP A 26 -6.75 9.43 -2.51
C ASP A 26 -5.93 10.58 -1.93
N ASP A 27 -5.30 11.36 -2.82
CA ASP A 27 -4.47 12.52 -2.48
C ASP A 27 -5.27 13.73 -1.97
N THR A 28 -6.60 13.63 -1.94
CA THR A 28 -7.47 14.64 -1.31
C THR A 28 -7.76 14.35 0.16
N MET A 29 -7.38 13.18 0.67
CA MET A 29 -7.60 12.85 2.07
C MET A 29 -6.73 13.70 2.99
N ASP A 30 -7.31 14.12 4.11
CA ASP A 30 -6.67 14.96 5.12
C ASP A 30 -5.29 14.45 5.62
N TRP A 31 -4.95 13.16 5.47
CA TRP A 31 -3.67 12.62 5.94
C TRP A 31 -2.52 13.01 5.01
N ASP A 32 -2.81 13.17 3.72
CA ASP A 32 -1.81 13.45 2.69
C ASP A 32 -1.18 14.82 2.91
N SER A 33 -1.99 15.79 3.34
CA SER A 33 -1.58 17.16 3.66
C SER A 33 -1.25 17.38 5.15
N GLU A 34 -0.99 16.33 5.93
CA GLU A 34 -0.68 16.43 7.36
C GLU A 34 0.72 15.91 7.70
N ILE A 35 1.62 16.81 8.17
CA ILE A 35 2.96 16.41 8.61
C ILE A 35 2.88 15.50 9.83
N GLY A 36 3.54 14.35 9.74
CA GLY A 36 3.53 13.33 10.80
C GLY A 36 2.36 12.35 10.69
N ALA A 37 1.51 12.49 9.68
CA ALA A 37 0.59 11.44 9.26
C ALA A 37 1.26 10.48 8.27
N PHE A 38 0.75 9.26 8.20
CA PHE A 38 1.29 8.20 7.35
C PHE A 38 0.18 7.32 6.76
N LEU A 39 0.32 6.96 5.48
CA LEU A 39 -0.31 5.78 4.92
C LEU A 39 0.70 4.64 4.99
N VAL A 40 0.42 3.61 5.79
CA VAL A 40 1.34 2.49 6.02
C VAL A 40 0.83 1.26 5.29
N LEU A 41 1.67 0.68 4.42
CA LEU A 41 1.36 -0.53 3.67
C LEU A 41 2.01 -1.76 4.30
N GLU A 42 1.24 -2.83 4.35
CA GLU A 42 1.69 -4.17 4.70
C GLU A 42 1.50 -5.10 3.49
N GLN A 43 2.56 -5.81 3.14
CA GLN A 43 2.52 -6.84 2.11
C GLN A 43 2.20 -8.19 2.76
N GLY A 44 1.32 -8.95 2.12
CA GLY A 44 1.13 -10.37 2.40
C GLY A 44 2.18 -11.22 1.72
N GLU A 45 2.51 -12.37 2.31
CA GLU A 45 3.38 -13.36 1.67
C GLU A 45 2.82 -13.77 0.28
N PRO A 46 3.58 -13.61 -0.82
CA PRO A 46 3.15 -13.94 -2.17
C PRO A 46 2.62 -15.38 -2.29
N GLN A 47 1.52 -15.56 -3.02
CA GLN A 47 0.85 -16.86 -3.16
C GLN A 47 0.69 -17.26 -4.63
N ASN A 48 0.42 -18.54 -4.87
CA ASN A 48 0.03 -19.01 -6.20
C ASN A 48 -1.24 -18.28 -6.70
N PRO A 49 -1.38 -18.06 -8.02
CA PRO A 49 -2.47 -17.25 -8.60
C PRO A 49 -3.86 -17.82 -8.33
N THR A 50 -3.96 -19.12 -8.03
CA THR A 50 -5.21 -19.83 -7.71
C THR A 50 -5.73 -19.59 -6.29
N ARG A 51 -4.95 -18.95 -5.40
CA ARG A 51 -5.42 -18.57 -4.05
C ARG A 51 -6.36 -17.36 -4.15
N ASN A 52 -7.57 -17.49 -3.60
CA ASN A 52 -8.61 -16.46 -3.66
C ASN A 52 -8.88 -15.76 -2.31
N PHE A 53 -8.20 -16.20 -1.26
CA PHE A 53 -8.31 -15.63 0.08
C PHE A 53 -6.95 -15.71 0.76
N PHE A 54 -6.66 -14.71 1.59
CA PHE A 54 -5.40 -14.58 2.30
C PHE A 54 -5.64 -14.05 3.71
N GLY A 55 -5.06 -14.70 4.71
CA GLY A 55 -5.19 -14.31 6.12
C GLY A 55 -3.90 -13.80 6.75
N GLY A 56 -2.79 -13.84 6.01
CA GLY A 56 -1.43 -13.60 6.53
C GLY A 56 -0.48 -14.77 6.23
N PRO A 57 0.81 -14.62 6.55
CA PRO A 57 1.41 -13.54 7.35
C PRO A 57 1.55 -12.20 6.59
N TRP A 58 1.59 -11.10 7.35
CA TRP A 58 1.72 -9.74 6.83
C TRP A 58 3.00 -9.10 7.36
N ARG A 59 3.69 -8.30 6.53
CA ARG A 59 4.86 -7.51 6.93
C ARG A 59 4.71 -6.07 6.45
N THR A 60 5.01 -5.09 7.30
CA THR A 60 5.10 -3.69 6.89
C THR A 60 6.19 -3.54 5.83
N GLY A 61 5.84 -2.96 4.69
CA GLY A 61 6.72 -2.84 3.54
C GLY A 61 7.08 -1.41 3.23
N ALA A 62 6.07 -0.60 2.92
CA ALA A 62 6.24 0.79 2.53
C ALA A 62 5.38 1.70 3.41
N TYR A 63 5.74 2.98 3.45
CA TYR A 63 4.90 4.02 4.02
C TYR A 63 5.03 5.29 3.21
N MET A 64 3.94 6.05 3.11
CA MET A 64 3.91 7.38 2.55
C MET A 64 3.72 8.37 3.69
N SER A 65 4.60 9.36 3.83
CA SER A 65 4.46 10.39 4.86
C SER A 65 3.72 11.59 4.30
N GLY A 66 2.64 12.00 4.98
CA GLY A 66 1.91 13.21 4.68
C GLY A 66 2.82 14.45 4.73
N ARG A 67 2.61 15.38 3.80
CA ARG A 67 3.43 16.58 3.61
C ARG A 67 2.62 17.69 2.96
N VAL A 68 2.93 18.94 3.31
CA VAL A 68 2.14 20.11 2.88
C VAL A 68 2.70 20.78 1.62
N GLU A 69 3.99 20.60 1.30
CA GLU A 69 4.61 21.16 0.09
C GLU A 69 5.93 20.47 -0.30
N PRO A 70 6.08 19.99 -1.56
CA PRO A 70 4.98 19.69 -2.47
C PRO A 70 4.14 18.53 -1.90
N PRO A 71 2.82 18.49 -2.13
CA PRO A 71 2.00 17.35 -1.72
C PRO A 71 2.51 16.04 -2.36
N LEU A 72 2.07 14.90 -1.84
CA LEU A 72 2.30 13.66 -2.56
C LEU A 72 1.45 13.65 -3.83
N THR A 73 1.90 12.93 -4.85
CA THR A 73 1.17 12.76 -6.09
C THR A 73 0.70 11.32 -6.18
N SER A 74 -0.57 11.13 -6.48
CA SER A 74 -1.14 9.83 -6.81
C SER A 74 -1.30 9.70 -8.33
N PRO A 75 -0.89 8.58 -8.95
CA PRO A 75 -0.22 7.43 -8.35
C PRO A 75 1.24 7.70 -7.96
N HIS A 76 1.72 7.01 -6.93
CA HIS A 76 3.14 6.90 -6.59
C HIS A 76 3.75 5.71 -7.35
N ILE A 77 4.47 6.01 -8.43
CA ILE A 77 4.99 5.04 -9.39
C ILE A 77 6.33 4.48 -8.93
N ASP A 78 6.60 3.22 -9.30
CA ASP A 78 7.87 2.52 -9.03
C ASP A 78 8.32 2.55 -7.57
N THR A 79 7.36 2.44 -6.64
CA THR A 79 7.60 2.47 -5.20
C THR A 79 8.55 1.33 -4.81
N PRO A 80 9.78 1.64 -4.36
CA PRO A 80 10.71 0.62 -3.91
C PRO A 80 10.39 0.26 -2.46
N THR A 81 10.76 -0.97 -2.04
CA THR A 81 10.61 -1.57 -0.69
C THR A 81 9.47 -2.58 -0.60
N VAL A 82 9.79 -3.83 -0.95
CA VAL A 82 8.91 -4.99 -0.86
C VAL A 82 9.45 -5.95 0.21
N PRO A 83 8.72 -6.21 1.31
CA PRO A 83 9.22 -7.05 2.40
C PRO A 83 9.24 -8.55 2.06
N PHE A 84 8.53 -8.94 1.00
CA PHE A 84 8.65 -10.23 0.33
C PHE A 84 8.94 -9.99 -1.16
N THR A 85 9.97 -10.65 -1.66
CA THR A 85 10.35 -10.62 -3.08
C THR A 85 9.20 -11.05 -3.96
N PHE A 86 8.92 -10.26 -5.01
CA PHE A 86 8.00 -10.64 -6.06
C PHE A 86 8.63 -11.70 -6.96
N VAL A 87 7.87 -12.75 -7.24
CA VAL A 87 8.20 -13.72 -8.28
C VAL A 87 7.07 -13.68 -9.30
N GLU A 88 7.42 -13.63 -10.58
CA GLU A 88 6.47 -13.56 -11.68
C GLU A 88 5.37 -14.63 -11.56
N GLY A 89 4.13 -14.23 -11.82
CA GLY A 89 2.95 -15.09 -11.76
C GLY A 89 2.40 -15.33 -10.36
N GLN A 90 3.06 -14.85 -9.30
CA GLN A 90 2.50 -14.90 -7.95
C GLN A 90 1.51 -13.76 -7.71
N LYS A 91 0.48 -14.06 -6.94
CA LYS A 91 -0.51 -13.10 -6.46
C LYS A 91 0.01 -12.41 -5.21
N ILE A 92 0.08 -11.09 -5.27
CA ILE A 92 0.60 -10.20 -4.23
C ILE A 92 -0.59 -9.54 -3.52
N TRP A 93 -0.57 -9.61 -2.19
CA TRP A 93 -1.64 -9.12 -1.34
C TRP A 93 -1.18 -7.88 -0.58
N TRP A 94 -2.08 -6.90 -0.45
CA TRP A 94 -1.78 -5.65 0.22
C TRP A 94 -2.92 -5.25 1.15
N ARG A 95 -2.52 -4.73 2.31
CA ARG A 95 -3.43 -4.01 3.19
C ARG A 95 -2.73 -2.76 3.71
N ALA A 96 -3.52 -1.78 4.12
CA ALA A 96 -2.99 -0.55 4.64
C ALA A 96 -3.79 -0.04 5.84
N HIS A 97 -3.22 0.96 6.51
CA HIS A 97 -3.91 1.78 7.50
C HIS A 97 -3.33 3.19 7.47
N ILE A 98 -4.16 4.16 7.85
CA ILE A 98 -3.79 5.58 7.95
C ILE A 98 -3.55 5.91 9.42
N ILE A 99 -2.43 6.56 9.69
CA ILE A 99 -2.07 7.13 11.00
C ILE A 99 -2.11 8.66 10.86
N ARG A 100 -2.87 9.33 11.72
CA ARG A 100 -2.89 10.81 11.81
C ARG A 100 -1.72 11.31 12.65
N ALA A 101 -1.36 12.58 12.51
CA ALA A 101 -0.29 13.19 13.31
C ALA A 101 -0.52 13.13 14.83
N ASP A 102 -1.79 13.04 15.26
CA ASP A 102 -2.16 12.88 16.67
C ASP A 102 -2.22 11.41 17.16
N GLY A 103 -1.80 10.46 16.32
CA GLY A 103 -1.72 9.04 16.65
C GLY A 103 -3.02 8.26 16.48
N ARG A 104 -4.12 8.88 16.03
CA ARG A 104 -5.33 8.12 15.66
C ARG A 104 -5.08 7.26 14.43
N VAL A 105 -5.53 6.01 14.48
CA VAL A 105 -5.30 5.01 13.42
C VAL A 105 -6.63 4.54 12.82
N SER A 106 -6.67 4.38 11.49
CA SER A 106 -7.83 3.81 10.81
C SER A 106 -8.00 2.32 11.12
N SER A 107 -9.16 1.77 10.81
CA SER A 107 -9.23 0.31 10.61
C SER A 107 -8.34 -0.08 9.43
N LYS A 108 -7.86 -1.32 9.40
CA LYS A 108 -7.14 -1.83 8.23
C LYS A 108 -8.11 -1.95 7.04
N PHE A 109 -7.61 -1.65 5.86
CA PHE A 109 -8.34 -1.79 4.60
C PHE A 109 -7.44 -2.49 3.58
N GLU A 110 -8.06 -3.17 2.62
CA GLU A 110 -7.38 -4.02 1.63
C GLU A 110 -7.79 -3.56 0.23
N CYS A 111 -6.92 -3.80 -0.75
CA CYS A 111 -7.25 -3.69 -2.17
C CYS A 111 -7.26 -5.08 -2.80
N ASP A 112 -7.75 -5.18 -4.04
CA ASP A 112 -7.64 -6.41 -4.79
C ASP A 112 -6.17 -6.81 -4.98
N PRO A 113 -5.84 -8.11 -4.87
CA PRO A 113 -4.49 -8.57 -5.06
C PRO A 113 -4.09 -8.58 -6.53
N VAL A 114 -2.81 -8.33 -6.81
CA VAL A 114 -2.28 -8.19 -8.17
C VAL A 114 -1.28 -9.29 -8.49
N LEU A 115 -1.23 -9.74 -9.74
CA LEU A 115 -0.18 -10.66 -10.18
C LEU A 115 1.12 -9.90 -10.41
N ALA A 116 2.21 -10.41 -9.86
CA ALA A 116 3.53 -9.96 -10.22
C ALA A 116 3.83 -10.32 -11.69
N VAL A 117 4.35 -9.35 -12.43
CA VAL A 117 4.72 -9.49 -13.85
C VAL A 117 6.23 -9.37 -14.00
N ALA A 118 6.76 -9.78 -15.15
CA ALA A 118 8.19 -9.66 -15.46
C ALA A 118 8.67 -8.20 -15.39
#